data_AF-A0A2M9E496-F1
#
_entry.id   AF-A0A2M9E496-F1
#
_cell.length_a   1.000
_cell.length_b   1.000
_cell.length_c   1.000
_cell.angle_alpha   90.00
_cell.angle_beta   90.00
_cell.angle_gamma   90.00
#
_symmetry.space_group_name_H-M   'P 1'
#
loop_
_entity.id
_entity.type
_entity.pdbx_description
1 polymer ?
#
loop_
_entity_poly.entity_id
_entity_poly.type
_entity_poly.pdbx_seq_one_letter_code
_entity_poly.pdbx_strand_id
1 'polypeptide(L)'
;MSSEQMQAARARGESRSDWARVRATLAKDANASAENAAIGALIANRKPGRPIQGEAKEAISLRIPVSVLERWRATGKGWQTRMAELLSKAV
;
A
#
# COMPACT_ATOMS: atom_id res chain seq x y z
N MET A 1 17.11 25.16 12.68
CA MET A 1 16.71 25.15 14.11
C MET A 1 16.86 23.74 14.63
N SER A 2 17.76 23.50 15.59
CA SER A 2 17.94 22.20 16.24
C SER A 2 16.74 21.84 17.12
N SER A 3 16.55 20.55 17.41
CA SER A 3 15.50 20.04 18.31
C SER A 3 15.54 20.72 19.69
N GLU A 4 16.74 20.93 20.23
CA GLU A 4 16.94 21.64 21.50
C GLU A 4 16.52 23.11 21.43
N GLN A 5 16.80 23.79 20.31
CA GLN A 5 16.38 25.18 20.12
C GLN A 5 14.85 25.32 20.09
N MET A 6 14.16 24.33 19.50
CA MET A 6 12.69 24.27 19.54
C MET A 6 12.14 23.96 20.93
N GLN A 7 12.79 23.08 21.70
CA GLN A 7 12.41 22.79 23.08
C GLN A 7 12.60 24.01 23.99
N ALA A 8 13.72 24.72 23.86
CA ALA A 8 14.00 25.92 24.62
C ALA A 8 13.03 27.07 24.28
N ALA A 9 12.69 27.25 23.00
CA ALA A 9 11.68 28.22 22.58
C ALA A 9 10.27 27.89 23.12
N ARG A 10 9.92 26.60 23.22
CA ARG A 10 8.67 26.16 23.87
C ARG A 10 8.69 26.45 25.37
N ALA A 11 9.80 26.21 26.05
CA ALA A 11 9.94 26.48 27.47
C ALA A 11 9.83 27.98 27.80
N ARG A 12 10.26 28.86 26.88
CA ARG A 12 10.14 30.32 27.01
C ARG A 12 8.79 30.90 26.56
N GLY A 13 7.85 30.07 26.09
CA GLY A 13 6.55 30.54 25.60
C GLY A 13 6.59 31.19 24.21
N GLU A 14 7.72 31.13 23.50
CA GLU A 14 7.93 31.71 22.16
C GLU A 14 7.49 30.75 21.04
N SER A 15 6.85 29.62 21.39
CA SER A 15 6.38 28.66 20.41
C SER A 15 5.17 29.21 19.67
N ARG A 16 5.28 29.27 18.33
CA ARG A 16 4.15 29.60 17.44
C ARG A 16 2.99 28.58 17.50
N SER A 17 3.14 27.48 18.24
CA SER A 17 2.15 26.42 18.37
C SER A 17 1.68 26.29 19.81
N ASP A 18 0.40 26.55 20.06
CA ASP A 18 -0.23 26.40 21.37
C ASP A 18 -0.53 24.92 21.68
N TRP A 19 0.49 24.23 22.18
CA TRP A 19 0.38 22.82 22.57
C TRP A 19 -0.49 22.60 23.81
N ALA A 20 -0.67 23.63 24.65
CA ALA A 20 -1.55 23.54 25.82
C ALA A 20 -3.01 23.46 25.36
N ARG A 21 -3.41 24.31 24.40
CA ARG A 21 -4.71 24.24 23.75
C ARG A 21 -4.92 22.89 23.06
N VAL A 22 -3.98 22.42 22.22
CA VAL A 22 -4.11 21.13 21.52
C VAL A 22 -4.33 19.97 22.50
N ARG A 23 -3.58 19.92 23.61
CA ARG A 23 -3.77 18.90 24.66
C ARG A 23 -5.12 19.03 25.36
N ALA A 24 -5.58 20.26 25.62
CA ALA A 24 -6.91 20.49 26.18
C ALA A 24 -8.05 20.10 25.22
N THR A 25 -7.85 20.22 23.91
CA THR A 25 -8.82 19.75 22.89
C THR A 25 -8.86 18.22 22.83
N LEU A 26 -7.69 17.56 22.83
CA LEU A 26 -7.59 16.09 22.85
C LEU A 26 -8.28 15.47 24.07
N ALA A 27 -8.15 16.11 25.24
CA ALA A 27 -8.80 15.65 26.47
C ALA A 27 -10.34 15.80 26.45
N LYS A 28 -10.89 16.62 25.56
CA LYS A 28 -12.33 16.87 25.45
C LYS A 28 -13.04 15.93 24.47
N ASP A 29 -12.30 15.19 23.65
CA ASP A 29 -12.89 14.32 22.62
C ASP A 29 -12.73 12.83 22.98
N ALA A 30 -13.43 12.42 24.03
CA ALA A 30 -13.51 11.01 24.41
C ALA A 30 -14.26 10.16 23.37
N ASN A 31 -15.15 10.79 22.57
CA ASN A 31 -15.97 10.11 21.57
C ASN A 31 -15.15 9.70 20.34
N ALA A 32 -14.20 10.54 19.90
CA ALA A 32 -13.27 10.20 18.82
C ALA A 32 -12.44 8.94 19.12
N SER A 33 -12.11 8.67 20.39
CA SER A 33 -11.36 7.47 20.75
C SER A 33 -12.20 6.19 20.53
N ALA A 34 -13.48 6.22 20.91
CA ALA A 34 -14.39 5.10 20.72
C ALA A 34 -14.71 4.84 19.24
N GLU A 35 -14.94 5.89 18.44
CA GLU A 35 -15.17 5.78 17.00
C GLU A 35 -13.95 5.23 16.26
N ASN A 36 -12.74 5.70 16.60
CA ASN A 36 -11.50 5.17 16.03
C ASN A 36 -11.25 3.71 16.41
N ALA A 37 -11.62 3.29 17.62
CA ALA A 37 -11.53 1.89 18.04
C ALA A 37 -12.48 0.99 17.23
N ALA A 38 -13.70 1.45 16.95
CA ALA A 38 -14.68 0.74 16.13
C ALA A 38 -14.20 0.58 14.67
N ILE A 39 -13.62 1.64 14.09
CA ILE A 39 -12.99 1.58 12.75
C ILE A 39 -11.82 0.60 12.75
N GLY A 40 -10.97 0.63 13.78
CA GLY A 40 -9.86 -0.31 13.94
C GLY A 40 -10.33 -1.77 14.00
N ALA A 41 -11.40 -2.06 14.73
CA ALA A 41 -11.99 -3.39 14.82
C ALA A 41 -12.59 -3.87 13.47
N LEU A 42 -13.22 -2.98 12.71
CA LEU A 42 -13.72 -3.27 11.36
C LEU A 42 -12.59 -3.59 10.37
N ILE A 43 -11.46 -2.89 10.48
CA ILE A 43 -10.29 -3.10 9.61
C ILE A 43 -9.51 -4.34 10.02
N ALA A 44 -9.40 -4.66 11.32
CA ALA A 44 -8.69 -5.82 11.82
C ALA A 44 -9.23 -7.16 11.26
N ASN A 45 -10.54 -7.23 10.97
CA ASN A 45 -11.18 -8.41 10.38
C ASN A 45 -11.01 -8.51 8.85
N ARG A 46 -10.52 -7.47 8.18
CA ARG A 46 -10.14 -7.56 6.76
C ARG A 46 -8.79 -8.23 6.68
N LYS A 47 -8.72 -9.44 6.07
CA LYS A 47 -7.44 -10.05 5.73
C LYS A 47 -6.62 -9.03 4.93
N PRO A 48 -5.47 -8.56 5.43
CA PRO A 48 -4.62 -7.66 4.67
C PRO A 48 -4.12 -8.41 3.44
N GLY A 49 -4.39 -7.88 2.24
CA GLY A 49 -3.90 -8.49 1.01
C GLY A 49 -4.63 -8.06 -0.26
N ARG A 50 -3.96 -8.20 -1.40
CA ARG A 50 -4.58 -8.15 -2.71
C ARG A 50 -5.68 -9.23 -2.77
N PRO A 51 -6.86 -8.94 -3.37
CA PRO A 51 -7.86 -9.97 -3.62
C PRO A 51 -7.20 -11.22 -4.20
N ILE A 52 -7.57 -12.40 -3.70
CA ILE A 52 -7.08 -13.67 -4.25
C ILE A 52 -7.59 -13.73 -5.69
N GLN A 53 -6.71 -13.39 -6.64
CA GLN A 53 -6.99 -13.49 -8.07
C GLN A 53 -6.92 -14.97 -8.42
N GLY A 54 -8.03 -15.53 -8.93
CA GLY A 54 -8.26 -16.94 -9.32
C GLY A 54 -7.05 -17.88 -9.38
N GLU A 55 -6.73 -18.36 -10.58
CA GLU A 55 -5.60 -19.26 -10.79
C GLU A 55 -4.27 -18.50 -10.61
N ALA A 56 -3.47 -18.93 -9.63
CA ALA A 56 -2.18 -18.33 -9.36
C ALA A 56 -1.17 -18.70 -10.45
N LYS A 57 -0.47 -17.69 -10.97
CA LYS A 57 0.59 -17.90 -11.97
C LYS A 57 1.88 -18.31 -11.28
N GLU A 58 2.45 -19.45 -11.66
CA GLU A 58 3.78 -19.87 -11.25
C GLU A 58 4.86 -19.21 -12.13
N ALA A 59 5.87 -18.60 -11.51
CA ALA A 59 6.98 -17.98 -12.23
C ALA A 59 8.05 -19.03 -12.56
N ILE A 60 8.07 -19.49 -13.81
CA ILE A 60 9.04 -20.47 -14.30
C ILE A 60 10.04 -19.84 -15.27
N SER A 61 11.23 -20.46 -15.40
CA SER A 61 12.20 -20.13 -16.44
C SER A 61 12.10 -21.14 -17.60
N LEU A 62 11.49 -20.71 -18.72
CA LEU A 62 11.34 -21.50 -19.94
C LEU A 62 12.30 -21.00 -21.02
N ARG A 63 13.01 -21.92 -21.69
CA ARG A 63 13.81 -21.60 -22.89
C ARG A 63 12.98 -21.84 -24.14
N ILE A 64 12.95 -20.85 -25.03
CA ILE A 64 12.26 -20.88 -26.33
C ILE A 64 13.19 -20.29 -27.40
N PRO A 65 13.13 -20.77 -28.66
CA PRO A 65 13.93 -20.21 -29.74
C PRO A 65 13.68 -18.72 -29.92
N VAL A 66 14.73 -17.93 -30.16
CA VAL A 66 14.64 -16.47 -30.32
C VAL A 66 13.63 -16.09 -31.41
N SER A 67 13.63 -16.81 -32.53
CA SER A 67 12.70 -16.55 -33.64
C SER A 67 11.22 -16.71 -33.25
N VAL A 68 10.91 -17.61 -32.31
CA VAL A 68 9.55 -17.78 -31.77
C VAL A 68 9.20 -16.59 -30.89
N LEU A 69 10.10 -16.18 -30.00
CA LEU A 69 9.89 -15.04 -29.10
C LEU A 69 9.67 -13.74 -29.88
N GLU A 70 10.46 -13.51 -30.95
CA GLU A 70 10.31 -12.34 -31.81
C GLU A 70 8.95 -12.32 -32.54
N ARG A 71 8.49 -13.46 -33.07
CA ARG A 71 7.14 -13.57 -33.65
C ARG A 71 6.05 -13.19 -32.66
N TRP A 72 6.18 -13.62 -31.40
CA TRP A 72 5.24 -13.24 -30.37
C TRP A 72 5.32 -11.75 -30.03
N ARG A 73 6.52 -11.19 -29.83
CA ARG A 73 6.70 -9.76 -29.55
C ARG A 73 6.12 -8.88 -30.66
N ALA A 74 6.27 -9.29 -31.92
CA ALA A 74 5.71 -8.60 -33.08
C ALA A 74 4.18 -8.52 -33.07
N THR A 75 3.50 -9.39 -32.32
CA THR A 75 2.04 -9.29 -32.15
C THR A 75 1.59 -8.07 -31.33
N GLY A 76 2.51 -7.39 -30.64
CA GLY A 76 2.26 -6.17 -29.88
C GLY A 76 2.02 -6.39 -28.38
N LYS A 77 1.52 -5.35 -27.69
CA LYS A 77 1.24 -5.39 -26.25
C LYS A 77 0.34 -6.58 -25.89
N GLY A 78 0.66 -7.27 -24.80
CA GLY A 78 -0.10 -8.44 -24.36
C GLY A 78 0.24 -9.74 -25.09
N TRP A 79 1.34 -9.81 -25.83
CA TRP A 79 1.81 -11.07 -26.46
C TRP A 79 2.01 -12.20 -25.46
N GLN A 80 2.47 -11.92 -24.23
CA GLN A 80 2.63 -12.93 -23.17
C GLN A 80 1.29 -13.54 -22.75
N THR A 81 0.25 -12.71 -22.63
CA THR A 81 -1.10 -13.17 -22.28
C THR A 81 -1.65 -14.08 -23.37
N ARG A 82 -1.54 -13.69 -24.64
CA ARG A 82 -1.97 -14.53 -25.78
C ARG A 82 -1.19 -15.84 -25.87
N MET A 83 0.11 -15.82 -25.60
CA MET A 83 0.93 -17.04 -25.51
C MET A 83 0.42 -17.96 -24.41
N ALA A 84 0.17 -17.44 -23.20
CA ALA A 84 -0.34 -18.23 -22.08
C ALA A 84 -1.73 -18.82 -22.37
N GLU A 85 -2.64 -18.04 -22.95
CA GLU A 85 -3.97 -18.53 -23.38
C GLU A 85 -3.89 -19.65 -24.41
N LEU A 86 -2.94 -19.56 -25.36
CA LEU A 86 -2.73 -20.60 -26.36
C LEU A 86 -2.16 -21.88 -25.73
N LEU A 87 -1.20 -21.75 -24.81
CA LEU A 87 -0.64 -22.90 -24.07
C LEU A 87 -1.71 -23.61 -23.23
N SER A 88 -2.63 -22.85 -22.60
CA SER A 88 -3.75 -23.41 -21.83
C SER A 88 -4.75 -24.21 -22.67
N LYS A 89 -4.85 -23.95 -23.98
CA LYS A 89 -5.76 -24.65 -24.91
C LYS A 89 -5.12 -25.82 -25.63
N ALA A 90 -3.79 -25.91 -25.61
CA ALA A 90 -3.03 -26.90 -26.37
C ALA A 90 -2.90 -28.26 -25.67
N VAL A 91 -3.34 -28.33 -24.42
CA VAL A 91 -3.41 -29.55 -23.58
C VAL A 91 -4.88 -29.89 -23.39
#